data_AF-A0ABD0RD69-F1
#
_entry.id   AF-A0ABD0RD69-F1
#
_cell.length_a   1.000
_cell.length_b   1.000
_cell.length_c   1.000
_cell.angle_alpha   90.00
_cell.angle_beta   90.00
_cell.angle_gamma   90.00
#
_symmetry.space_group_name_H-M   'P 1'
#
loop_
_entity.id
_entity.type
_entity.pdbx_description
1 polymer ?
#
loop_
_entity_poly.entity_id
_entity_poly.type
_entity_poly.pdbx_seq_one_letter_code
_entity_poly.pdbx_strand_id
1 'polypeptide(L)' 'TLPYEIKIVIAGNHELTFDQEFMADLIKQDFYYFPSASKLKPENYENVQSLLTNCIYLQDSDVTVRGFRIYGSP' A
#
# COMPACT_ATOMS: atom_id res chain seq x y z
N THR A 1 3.63 14.33 -18.02
CA THR A 1 4.56 13.50 -17.22
C THR A 1 5.11 14.37 -16.11
N LEU A 2 5.12 13.91 -14.85
CA LEU A 2 5.74 14.66 -13.74
C LEU A 2 7.26 14.71 -13.92
N PRO A 3 7.95 15.77 -13.48
CA PRO A 3 9.37 16.02 -13.82
C PRO A 3 10.37 15.16 -13.01
N TYR A 4 9.89 14.27 -12.14
CA TYR A 4 10.74 13.53 -11.22
C TYR A 4 11.07 12.13 -11.76
N GLU A 5 12.37 11.86 -11.88
CA GLU A 5 12.91 10.58 -12.36
C GLU A 5 12.62 9.42 -11.40
N ILE A 6 12.62 9.68 -10.09
CA ILE A 6 12.42 8.68 -9.05
C ILE A 6 11.27 9.12 -8.15
N LYS A 7 10.34 8.20 -7.91
CA LYS A 7 9.21 8.40 -6.99
C LYS A 7 9.35 7.36 -5.89
N ILE A 8 9.37 7.80 -4.64
CA ILE A 8 9.37 6.94 -3.46
C ILE A 8 8.02 7.15 -2.80
N VAL A 9 7.32 6.06 -2.49
CA VAL A 9 5.96 6.10 -1.95
C VAL A 9 5.90 5.20 -0.71
N ILE A 10 5.16 5.65 0.29
CA ILE A 10 4.70 4.85 1.42
C ILE A 10 3.17 4.87 1.41
N ALA A 11 2.55 3.89 2.04
CA ALA A 11 1.11 3.92 2.30
C ALA A 11 0.79 4.90 3.45
N GLY A 12 -0.48 5.25 3.59
CA GLY A 12 -1.04 5.88 4.78
C GLY A 12 -2.34 5.19 5.21
N ASN A 13 -3.09 5.84 6.07
CA ASN A 13 -4.31 5.28 6.67
C ASN A 13 -5.47 5.07 5.67
N HIS A 14 -5.37 5.57 4.43
CA HIS A 14 -6.39 5.40 3.39
C HIS A 14 -6.10 4.21 2.46
N GLU A 15 -4.89 3.67 2.48
CA GLU A 15 -4.47 2.51 1.70
C GLU A 15 -4.87 1.20 2.41
N LEU A 16 -6.16 1.05 2.74
CA LEU A 16 -6.69 -0.09 3.53
C LEU A 16 -6.27 -1.44 2.95
N THR A 17 -6.27 -1.57 1.62
CA THR A 17 -5.92 -2.80 0.89
C THR A 17 -4.44 -3.19 0.99
N PHE A 18 -3.58 -2.29 1.49
CA PHE A 18 -2.15 -2.57 1.71
C PHE A 18 -1.92 -3.25 3.06
N ASP A 19 -2.86 -3.13 3.99
CA ASP A 19 -2.84 -3.81 5.29
C ASP A 19 -3.68 -5.10 5.21
N GLN A 20 -2.98 -6.23 5.08
CA GLN A 20 -3.60 -7.55 4.95
C GLN A 20 -4.34 -7.99 6.21
N GLU A 21 -3.84 -7.59 7.39
CA GLU A 21 -4.45 -7.95 8.68
C GLU A 21 -5.74 -7.16 8.87
N PHE A 22 -5.69 -5.84 8.64
CA PHE A 22 -6.86 -4.99 8.69
C PHE A 22 -7.96 -5.44 7.71
N MET A 23 -7.60 -5.77 6.47
CA MET A 23 -8.57 -6.28 5.48
C MET A 23 -9.18 -7.62 5.90
N ALA A 24 -8.38 -8.53 6.45
CA ALA A 24 -8.88 -9.82 6.93
C ALA A 24 -9.89 -9.65 8.07
N ASP A 25 -9.66 -8.70 8.98
CA ASP A 25 -10.57 -8.41 10.08
C ASP A 25 -11.81 -7.63 9.63
N LEU A 26 -11.65 -6.67 8.70
CA LEU A 26 -12.75 -5.91 8.11
C LEU A 26 -13.78 -6.83 7.44
N ILE A 27 -13.30 -7.84 6.70
CA ILE A 27 -14.16 -8.82 6.00
C ILE A 27 -14.87 -9.75 6.99
N LYS A 28 -14.19 -10.20 8.06
CA LYS A 28 -14.79 -11.11 9.06
C LYS A 28 -15.88 -10.46 9.91
N GLN A 29 -15.74 -9.18 10.22
CA GLN A 29 -16.61 -8.48 11.16
C GLN A 29 -17.85 -7.85 10.49
N ASP A 30 -18.07 -8.10 9.19
CA ASP A 30 -19.20 -7.58 8.39
C ASP A 30 -19.34 -6.05 8.54
N PHE A 31 -18.20 -5.36 8.66
CA PHE A 31 -18.15 -3.94 8.93
C PHE A 31 -18.64 -3.14 7.71
N TYR A 32 -19.89 -2.67 7.78
CA TYR A 32 -20.49 -1.73 6.83
C TYR A 32 -19.82 -0.34 6.81
N TYR A 33 -18.78 -0.10 7.61
CA TYR A 33 -18.02 1.16 7.61
C TYR A 33 -17.35 1.43 6.26
N PHE A 34 -16.84 0.39 5.60
CA PHE A 34 -16.20 0.49 4.29
C PHE A 34 -16.83 -0.51 3.31
N PRO A 35 -18.07 -0.25 2.84
CA PRO A 35 -18.86 -1.23 2.09
C PRO A 35 -18.25 -1.61 0.74
N SER A 36 -17.34 -0.79 0.20
CA SER A 36 -16.60 -1.14 -1.03
C SER A 36 -15.39 -2.03 -0.74
N ALA A 37 -14.67 -1.79 0.36
CA ALA A 37 -13.50 -2.57 0.73
C ALA A 37 -13.90 -3.95 1.28
N SER A 38 -14.98 -4.03 2.07
CA SER A 38 -15.47 -5.30 2.63
C SER A 38 -16.00 -6.29 1.58
N LYS A 39 -16.31 -5.82 0.36
CA LYS A 39 -16.73 -6.68 -0.77
C LYS A 39 -15.55 -7.28 -1.55
N LEU A 40 -14.33 -6.86 -1.28
CA LEU A 40 -13.14 -7.39 -1.97
C LEU A 40 -12.86 -8.81 -1.48
N LYS A 41 -12.49 -9.68 -2.42
CA LYS A 41 -11.93 -10.99 -2.11
C LYS A 41 -10.41 -10.86 -1.92
N PRO A 42 -9.74 -11.78 -1.20
CA PRO A 42 -8.28 -11.77 -1.02
C PRO A 42 -7.50 -11.61 -2.34
N GLU A 43 -7.91 -12.32 -3.39
CA GLU A 43 -7.35 -12.25 -4.74
C GLU A 43 -7.39 -10.85 -5.38
N ASN A 44 -8.23 -9.94 -4.87
CA ASN A 44 -8.32 -8.56 -5.38
C ASN A 44 -7.28 -7.62 -4.75
N TYR A 45 -6.71 -7.95 -3.59
CA TYR A 45 -5.83 -7.04 -2.85
C TYR A 45 -4.52 -7.64 -2.33
N GLU A 46 -4.32 -8.97 -2.40
CA GLU A 46 -3.08 -9.63 -1.95
C GLU A 46 -1.81 -9.06 -2.58
N ASN A 47 -1.90 -8.55 -3.82
CA ASN A 47 -0.77 -8.05 -4.60
C ASN A 47 -0.95 -6.60 -5.04
N VAL A 48 -1.78 -5.80 -4.35
CA VAL A 48 -2.11 -4.42 -4.77
C VAL A 48 -0.87 -3.52 -4.92
N GLN A 49 0.18 -3.76 -4.13
CA GLN A 49 1.45 -3.04 -4.22
C GLN A 49 2.11 -3.18 -5.59
N SER A 50 1.92 -4.31 -6.28
CA SER A 50 2.47 -4.55 -7.63
C SER A 50 1.89 -3.61 -8.70
N LEU A 51 0.73 -2.99 -8.44
CA LEU A 51 0.14 -2.00 -9.34
C LEU A 51 0.93 -0.69 -9.37
N LEU A 52 1.79 -0.45 -8.37
CA LEU A 52 2.66 0.71 -8.27
C LEU A 52 3.91 0.57 -9.18
N THR A 53 3.69 0.39 -10.48
CA THR A 53 4.74 0.07 -11.47
C THR A 53 5.75 1.18 -11.76
N ASN A 54 5.51 2.40 -11.26
CA ASN A 54 6.29 3.60 -11.58
C ASN A 54 6.79 4.34 -10.33
N CYS A 55 6.96 3.63 -9.22
CA CYS A 55 7.62 4.12 -8.02
C CYS A 55 8.33 2.99 -7.27
N ILE A 56 9.14 3.37 -6.28
CA ILE A 56 9.69 2.48 -5.28
C ILE A 56 8.77 2.59 -4.07
N TYR A 57 8.02 1.52 -3.79
CA TYR A 57 7.18 1.44 -2.60
C TYR A 57 8.01 0.94 -1.41
N LEU A 58 7.90 1.60 -0.26
CA LEU A 58 8.55 1.22 0.99
C LEU A 58 7.51 0.92 2.06
N GLN A 59 7.72 -0.17 2.79
CA GLN A 59 6.95 -0.59 3.95
C GLN A 59 7.91 -1.31 4.90
N ASP A 60 8.22 -0.64 6.02
CA ASP A 60 9.26 -1.04 6.98
C ASP A 60 10.57 -1.45 6.31
N SER A 61 10.94 -0.68 5.29
CA SER A 61 12.11 -0.94 4.45
C SER A 61 12.78 0.36 4.03
N ASP A 62 14.05 0.26 3.61
CA ASP A 62 14.79 1.38 3.05
C ASP A 62 15.26 1.15 1.62
N VAL A 63 15.52 2.27 0.95
CA VAL A 63 16.21 2.31 -0.34
C VAL A 63 17.30 3.36 -0.30
N THR A 64 18.41 3.09 -0.99
CA THR A 64 19.45 4.08 -1.25
C THR A 64 19.32 4.61 -2.66
N VAL A 65 19.05 5.90 -2.79
CA VAL A 65 18.91 6.59 -4.08
C VAL A 65 19.84 7.79 -4.10
N ARG A 66 20.73 7.85 -5.10
CA ARG A 66 21.69 8.96 -5.28
C ARG A 66 22.49 9.31 -4.01
N GLY A 67 22.83 8.30 -3.21
CA GLY A 67 23.58 8.45 -1.96
C GLY A 67 22.75 8.76 -0.71
N PHE A 68 21.43 8.98 -0.85
CA PHE A 68 20.52 9.16 0.29
C PHE A 68 19.87 7.83 0.66
N ARG A 69 19.99 7.44 1.94
CA ARG A 69 19.26 6.31 2.51
C ARG A 69 17.92 6.81 3.04
N ILE A 70 16.82 6.25 2.52
CA ILE A 70 15.45 6.68 2.80
C ILE A 70 14.69 5.48 3.35
N TYR A 71 14.18 5.58 4.58
CA TYR A 71 13.37 4.55 5.23
C TYR A 71 11.90 4.98 5.26
N GLY A 72 10.99 4.05 4.97
CA GLY A 72 9.55 4.27 5.03
C GLY A 72 8.88 3.36 6.05
N SER A 73 8.15 3.93 7.01
CA SER A 73 7.36 3.25 8.04
C SER A 73 5.87 3.61 7.95
N PRO A 74 5.19 3.25 6.85
CA PRO A 74 3.75 3.49 6.69
C PRO A 74 2.91 2.86 7.81
#